data_AF-K2FNJ3-F1
#
_entry.id   AF-K2FNJ3-F1
#
_cell.length_a   1.000
_cell.length_b   1.000
_cell.length_c   1.000
_cell.angle_alpha   90.00
_cell.angle_beta   90.00
_cell.angle_gamma   90.00
#
_symmetry.space_group_name_H-M   'P 1'
#
loop_
_entity.id
_entity.type
_entity.pdbx_description
1 polymer ?
#
loop_
_entity_poly.entity_id
_entity_poly.type
_entity_poly.pdbx_seq_one_letter_code
_entity_poly.pdbx_strand_id
1 'polypeptide(L)'
;MSDEEYKVIEAFALSKMSDLRSVSHNDDHVVRVRENAFKIAKLLGVEERIDKNLLAAICMLHDLTYSVRKPNIYTYIFEGRIERRMMRAALKNFDISDDAKEVIIDAVARHAHSFPFKKLNKGNGYYAKILQDADTLDFFDTTRINYFLTNQNKNLFKSLRKAIANALIRYGKNNLKLFLNYPILARTFFENPSMKQKDRFHYYEYGAGNQKTLLFLPGYADSGLMYKKLGRSLSKNYRVIALDFPMIHDPDKIHDLTSLTNFVNDFVDALKLSDFSIIGFSSCGLVAISYAYNHQEKINELVLLNSVPRFLLSKTNRKIYKFIKPFILRRPVLFIYSRINTNKTFRRLMKLPHISAFTRERMRNYYYSATGTAVNLVGESALVRFKKIKAPKKIIFFKDDTIIPWDRYQHFVEKLDCEVIVFSEGLHADKRVYWEKLKSLWLKTPVIEYQDVNIEKSR
;
A
#
# COMPACT_ATOMS: atom_id res chain seq x y z
N MET A 1 17.92 -27.14 2.73
CA MET A 1 17.90 -25.99 3.62
C MET A 1 16.68 -26.10 4.52
N SER A 2 16.94 -26.25 5.82
CA SER A 2 15.91 -26.26 6.86
C SER A 2 15.22 -24.89 7.00
N ASP A 3 14.06 -24.90 7.66
CA ASP A 3 13.33 -23.67 7.95
C ASP A 3 14.10 -22.73 8.88
N GLU A 4 14.87 -23.27 9.82
CA GLU A 4 15.67 -22.49 10.77
C GLU A 4 16.81 -21.75 10.06
N GLU A 5 17.59 -22.45 9.22
CA GLU A 5 18.63 -21.85 8.38
C GLU A 5 18.07 -20.71 7.52
N TYR A 6 16.91 -20.94 6.89
CA TYR A 6 16.24 -19.91 6.11
C TYR A 6 15.81 -18.70 6.94
N LYS A 7 15.23 -18.91 8.13
CA LYS A 7 14.75 -17.82 8.98
C LYS A 7 15.88 -16.90 9.43
N VAL A 8 17.06 -17.44 9.69
CA VAL A 8 18.25 -16.65 10.02
C VAL A 8 18.68 -15.78 8.83
N ILE A 9 18.70 -16.35 7.61
CA ILE A 9 18.99 -15.60 6.38
C ILE A 9 17.94 -14.51 6.11
N GLU A 10 16.66 -14.84 6.27
CA GLU A 10 15.54 -13.93 6.09
C GLU A 10 15.67 -12.72 7.03
N ALA A 11 15.90 -12.95 8.32
CA ALA A 11 16.08 -11.90 9.31
C ALA A 11 17.29 -11.00 8.99
N PHE A 12 18.41 -11.60 8.59
CA PHE A 12 19.60 -10.85 8.18
C PHE A 12 19.32 -9.96 6.96
N ALA A 13 18.76 -10.52 5.89
CA ALA A 13 18.46 -9.78 4.67
C ALA A 13 17.51 -8.60 4.94
N LEU A 14 16.43 -8.86 5.66
CA LEU A 14 15.46 -7.82 6.03
C LEU A 14 16.11 -6.70 6.86
N SER A 15 16.97 -7.04 7.82
CA SER A 15 17.67 -6.04 8.63
C SER A 15 18.59 -5.13 7.82
N LYS A 16 19.23 -5.65 6.75
CA LYS A 16 20.11 -4.86 5.88
C LYS A 16 19.34 -4.02 4.87
N MET A 17 18.16 -4.48 4.46
CA MET A 17 17.36 -3.82 3.43
C MET A 17 16.34 -2.84 3.99
N SER A 18 15.94 -2.97 5.26
CA SER A 18 14.99 -2.05 5.91
C SER A 18 15.49 -0.60 5.99
N ASP A 19 16.80 -0.40 5.97
CA ASP A 19 17.44 0.91 6.02
C ASP A 19 17.49 1.62 4.66
N LEU A 20 17.18 0.90 3.58
CA LEU A 20 17.22 1.43 2.22
C LEU A 20 15.93 2.20 1.90
N ARG A 21 16.09 3.48 1.54
CA ARG A 21 14.98 4.34 1.10
C ARG A 21 14.51 4.06 -0.34
N SER A 22 15.22 3.20 -1.08
CA SER A 22 14.91 2.90 -2.47
C SER A 22 13.88 1.78 -2.55
N VAL A 23 12.67 2.08 -3.02
CA VAL A 23 11.60 1.08 -3.24
C VAL A 23 12.02 0.00 -4.27
N SER A 24 13.05 0.29 -5.06
CA SER A 24 13.61 -0.67 -6.01
C SER A 24 14.50 -1.74 -5.37
N HIS A 25 14.96 -1.55 -4.13
CA HIS A 25 15.99 -2.39 -3.47
C HIS A 25 15.73 -2.58 -1.96
N ASN A 26 14.54 -2.26 -1.46
CA ASN A 26 14.22 -2.36 -0.03
C ASN A 26 13.66 -3.74 0.35
N ASP A 27 13.38 -3.91 1.64
CA ASP A 27 12.72 -5.09 2.22
C ASP A 27 11.46 -5.53 1.46
N ASP A 28 10.59 -4.58 1.10
CA ASP A 28 9.37 -4.87 0.34
C ASP A 28 9.68 -5.48 -1.04
N HIS A 29 10.79 -5.10 -1.69
CA HIS A 29 11.18 -5.61 -3.02
C HIS A 29 11.59 -7.08 -2.97
N VAL A 30 12.51 -7.45 -2.08
CA VAL A 30 12.98 -8.84 -2.00
C VAL A 30 11.88 -9.82 -1.60
N VAL A 31 10.92 -9.37 -0.77
CA VAL A 31 9.72 -10.15 -0.45
C VAL A 31 8.87 -10.37 -1.69
N ARG A 32 8.59 -9.34 -2.50
CA ARG A 32 7.81 -9.51 -3.74
C ARG A 32 8.51 -10.43 -4.75
N VAL A 33 9.83 -10.30 -4.91
CA VAL A 33 10.62 -11.18 -5.77
C VAL A 33 10.51 -12.63 -5.30
N ARG A 34 10.59 -12.89 -3.99
CA ARG A 34 10.37 -14.24 -3.43
C ARG A 34 8.99 -14.78 -3.76
N GLU A 35 7.93 -13.98 -3.54
CA GLU A 35 6.56 -14.39 -3.84
C GLU A 35 6.37 -14.68 -5.34
N ASN A 36 6.99 -13.90 -6.22
CA ASN A 36 6.99 -14.15 -7.66
C ASN A 36 7.74 -15.44 -8.00
N ALA A 37 8.89 -15.68 -7.39
CA ALA A 37 9.68 -16.89 -7.59
C ALA A 37 8.90 -18.16 -7.21
N PHE A 38 8.18 -18.16 -6.08
CA PHE A 38 7.31 -19.28 -5.69
C PHE A 38 6.18 -19.52 -6.69
N LYS A 39 5.54 -18.45 -7.19
CA LYS A 39 4.50 -18.58 -8.23
C LYS A 39 5.07 -19.18 -9.52
N ILE A 40 6.26 -18.74 -9.93
CA ILE A 40 6.93 -19.24 -11.13
C ILE A 40 7.27 -20.73 -10.95
N ALA A 41 7.84 -21.12 -9.79
CA ALA A 41 8.16 -22.52 -9.52
C ALA A 41 6.93 -23.43 -9.63
N LYS A 42 5.81 -23.01 -9.05
CA LYS A 42 4.53 -23.70 -9.16
C LYS A 42 4.03 -23.78 -10.60
N LEU A 43 4.12 -22.69 -11.35
CA LEU A 43 3.66 -22.63 -12.74
C LEU A 43 4.45 -23.53 -13.68
N LEU A 44 5.75 -23.65 -13.43
CA LEU A 44 6.62 -24.50 -14.21
C LEU A 44 6.53 -25.98 -13.77
N GLY A 45 5.82 -26.28 -12.68
CA GLY A 45 5.74 -27.64 -12.12
C GLY A 45 7.10 -28.15 -11.64
N VAL A 46 7.94 -27.27 -11.10
CA VAL A 46 9.32 -27.60 -10.68
C VAL A 46 9.50 -27.59 -9.16
N GLU A 47 8.41 -27.53 -8.40
CA GLU A 47 8.44 -27.48 -6.93
C GLU A 47 9.18 -28.68 -6.31
N GLU A 48 9.10 -29.87 -6.92
CA GLU A 48 9.82 -31.06 -6.48
C GLU A 48 11.30 -31.08 -6.90
N ARG A 49 11.69 -30.21 -7.85
CA ARG A 49 13.07 -30.12 -8.38
C ARG A 49 13.89 -29.03 -7.71
N ILE A 50 13.28 -28.26 -6.81
CA ILE A 50 13.94 -27.16 -6.11
C ILE A 50 13.64 -27.26 -4.62
N ASP A 51 14.65 -27.02 -3.81
CA ASP A 51 14.47 -26.66 -2.40
C ASP A 51 13.85 -25.26 -2.32
N LYS A 52 12.64 -25.18 -1.73
CA LYS A 52 11.86 -23.96 -1.56
C LYS A 52 12.54 -22.94 -0.65
N ASN A 53 13.16 -23.39 0.43
CA ASN A 53 13.85 -22.53 1.40
C ASN A 53 15.13 -21.95 0.79
N LEU A 54 15.84 -22.76 0.01
CA LEU A 54 16.99 -22.29 -0.77
C LEU A 54 16.58 -21.24 -1.80
N LEU A 55 15.49 -21.47 -2.55
CA LEU A 55 14.95 -20.46 -3.48
C LEU A 55 14.59 -19.17 -2.74
N ALA A 56 13.98 -19.29 -1.56
CA ALA A 56 13.61 -18.15 -0.74
C ALA A 56 14.83 -17.35 -0.28
N ALA A 57 15.86 -18.02 0.23
CA ALA A 57 17.12 -17.41 0.65
C ALA A 57 17.80 -16.65 -0.51
N ILE A 58 17.80 -17.26 -1.71
CA ILE A 58 18.32 -16.63 -2.95
C ILE A 58 17.59 -15.32 -3.24
N CYS A 59 16.25 -15.32 -3.21
CA CYS A 59 15.46 -14.11 -3.42
C CYS A 59 15.67 -13.07 -2.32
N MET A 60 15.87 -13.47 -1.07
CA MET A 60 16.13 -12.52 0.01
C MET A 60 17.50 -11.83 -0.12
N LEU A 61 18.50 -12.54 -0.66
CA LEU A 61 19.88 -12.06 -0.71
C LEU A 61 20.27 -11.37 -2.02
N HIS A 62 19.47 -11.49 -3.09
CA HIS A 62 19.91 -11.09 -4.43
C HIS A 62 20.36 -9.63 -4.56
N ASP A 63 19.74 -8.74 -3.80
CA ASP A 63 19.94 -7.29 -3.90
C ASP A 63 20.80 -6.70 -2.76
N LEU A 64 21.47 -7.55 -1.97
CA LEU A 64 22.24 -7.12 -0.79
C LEU A 64 23.41 -6.18 -1.13
N THR A 65 23.89 -6.17 -2.39
CA THR A 65 24.94 -5.23 -2.84
C THR A 65 24.55 -3.76 -2.67
N TYR A 66 23.26 -3.46 -2.81
CA TYR A 66 22.70 -2.12 -2.66
C TYR A 66 22.66 -1.63 -1.20
N SER A 67 22.79 -2.54 -0.21
CA SER A 67 22.89 -2.14 1.20
C SER A 67 24.28 -1.61 1.58
N VAL A 68 25.30 -1.87 0.75
CA VAL A 68 26.70 -1.53 1.06
C VAL A 68 27.24 -0.46 0.12
N ARG A 69 26.81 -0.44 -1.16
CA ARG A 69 27.32 0.51 -2.16
C ARG A 69 26.20 1.20 -2.92
N LYS A 70 26.36 2.51 -3.15
CA LYS A 70 25.51 3.25 -4.09
C LYS A 70 25.90 2.89 -5.53
N PRO A 71 24.95 2.54 -6.39
CA PRO A 71 25.24 2.14 -7.77
C PRO A 71 25.85 3.30 -8.55
N ASN A 72 26.95 3.03 -9.23
CA ASN A 72 27.53 3.87 -10.28
C ASN A 72 27.68 3.06 -11.58
N ILE A 73 28.10 3.69 -12.68
CA ILE A 73 28.18 3.02 -13.99
C ILE A 73 29.12 1.81 -14.00
N TYR A 74 30.18 1.84 -13.18
CA TYR A 74 31.09 0.71 -12.98
C TYR A 74 30.45 -0.44 -12.21
N THR A 75 29.55 -0.12 -11.28
CA THR A 75 28.77 -1.13 -10.53
C THR A 75 27.86 -1.91 -11.48
N TYR A 76 27.30 -1.24 -12.49
CA TYR A 76 26.44 -1.87 -13.50
C TYR A 76 27.19 -2.82 -14.45
N ILE A 77 28.43 -2.49 -14.80
CA ILE A 77 29.23 -3.30 -15.74
C ILE A 77 29.83 -4.55 -15.06
N PHE A 78 30.17 -4.44 -13.77
CA PHE A 78 30.81 -5.51 -12.99
C PHE A 78 29.90 -6.14 -11.93
N GLU A 79 28.58 -5.91 -12.00
CA GLU A 79 27.57 -6.26 -11.00
C GLU A 79 27.73 -7.70 -10.51
N GLY A 80 27.70 -8.67 -11.44
CA GLY A 80 27.83 -10.10 -11.08
C GLY A 80 29.16 -10.49 -10.42
N ARG A 81 30.29 -9.82 -10.73
CA ARG A 81 31.58 -10.10 -10.04
C ARG A 81 31.58 -9.54 -8.63
N ILE A 82 30.98 -8.36 -8.44
CA ILE A 82 30.84 -7.71 -7.12
C ILE A 82 29.90 -8.52 -6.25
N GLU A 83 28.73 -8.89 -6.78
CA GLU A 83 27.75 -9.75 -6.12
C GLU A 83 28.35 -11.07 -5.66
N ARG A 84 29.09 -11.75 -6.54
CA ARG A 84 29.78 -13.01 -6.20
C ARG A 84 30.73 -12.83 -5.01
N ARG A 85 31.55 -11.79 -5.02
CA ARG A 85 32.51 -11.52 -3.93
C ARG A 85 31.79 -11.18 -2.63
N MET A 86 30.73 -10.37 -2.70
CA MET A 86 29.96 -9.98 -1.53
C MET A 86 29.17 -11.14 -0.94
N MET A 87 28.57 -12.00 -1.77
CA MET A 87 27.86 -13.18 -1.28
C MET A 87 28.81 -14.16 -0.62
N ARG A 88 30.00 -14.38 -1.19
CA ARG A 88 31.03 -15.20 -0.54
C ARG A 88 31.42 -14.67 0.84
N ALA A 89 31.42 -13.35 1.04
CA ALA A 89 31.71 -12.77 2.36
C ALA A 89 30.51 -12.89 3.31
N ALA A 90 29.30 -12.60 2.84
CA ALA A 90 28.09 -12.66 3.65
C ALA A 90 27.77 -14.09 4.12
N LEU A 91 27.90 -15.08 3.22
CA LEU A 91 27.55 -16.47 3.47
C LEU A 91 28.49 -17.21 4.42
N LYS A 92 29.67 -16.65 4.73
CA LYS A 92 30.58 -17.20 5.75
C LYS A 92 29.97 -17.20 7.15
N ASN A 93 29.04 -16.29 7.41
CA ASN A 93 28.42 -16.13 8.72
C ASN A 93 27.18 -17.02 8.93
N PHE A 94 26.83 -17.85 7.94
CA PHE A 94 25.68 -18.73 8.01
C PHE A 94 26.14 -20.19 8.03
N ASP A 95 25.60 -20.93 8.99
CA ASP A 95 25.80 -22.36 9.10
C ASP A 95 24.85 -23.10 8.14
N ILE A 96 25.23 -23.13 6.86
CA ILE A 96 24.53 -23.84 5.78
C ILE A 96 25.55 -24.63 4.96
N SER A 97 25.09 -25.65 4.23
CA SER A 97 25.97 -26.48 3.39
C SER A 97 26.69 -25.68 2.31
N ASP A 98 27.91 -26.10 1.95
CA ASP A 98 28.70 -25.42 0.93
C ASP A 98 28.05 -25.48 -0.47
N ASP A 99 27.34 -26.57 -0.77
CA ASP A 99 26.51 -26.68 -1.97
C ASP A 99 25.43 -25.58 -2.01
N ALA A 100 24.72 -25.36 -0.88
CA ALA A 100 23.72 -24.30 -0.79
C ALA A 100 24.36 -22.91 -0.98
N LYS A 101 25.54 -22.67 -0.39
CA LYS A 101 26.28 -21.41 -0.57
C LYS A 101 26.62 -21.17 -2.04
N GLU A 102 27.18 -22.15 -2.73
CA GLU A 102 27.55 -22.00 -4.14
C GLU A 102 26.32 -21.81 -5.03
N VAL A 103 25.21 -22.53 -4.78
CA VAL A 103 23.94 -22.30 -5.51
C VAL A 103 23.43 -20.87 -5.30
N ILE A 104 23.50 -20.34 -4.08
CA ILE A 104 23.11 -18.94 -3.81
C ILE A 104 23.99 -17.97 -4.57
N ILE A 105 25.31 -18.11 -4.44
CA ILE A 105 26.30 -17.25 -5.11
C ILE A 105 26.09 -17.27 -6.63
N ASP A 106 25.86 -18.45 -7.19
CA ASP A 106 25.68 -18.67 -8.61
C ASP A 106 24.43 -17.97 -9.15
N ALA A 107 23.30 -18.15 -8.46
CA ALA A 107 22.02 -17.57 -8.82
C ALA A 107 22.02 -16.05 -8.69
N VAL A 108 22.52 -15.53 -7.56
CA VAL A 108 22.59 -14.08 -7.30
C VAL A 108 23.47 -13.40 -8.34
N ALA A 109 24.72 -13.84 -8.55
CA ALA A 109 25.59 -13.21 -9.56
C ALA A 109 25.02 -13.25 -11.01
N ARG A 110 24.08 -14.16 -11.24
CA ARG A 110 23.32 -14.47 -12.47
C ARG A 110 22.17 -13.54 -12.81
N HIS A 111 21.55 -12.91 -11.82
CA HIS A 111 20.15 -12.52 -11.97
C HIS A 111 19.93 -11.23 -12.77
N ALA A 112 20.90 -10.31 -12.73
CA ALA A 112 20.78 -8.98 -13.31
C ALA A 112 20.70 -8.95 -14.86
N HIS A 113 20.29 -7.79 -15.39
CA HIS A 113 20.35 -7.40 -16.81
C HIS A 113 19.41 -8.12 -17.79
N SER A 114 18.34 -8.77 -17.34
CA SER A 114 17.33 -9.27 -18.27
C SER A 114 16.59 -8.11 -18.97
N PHE A 115 15.98 -7.20 -18.22
CA PHE A 115 15.43 -5.96 -18.78
C PHE A 115 16.35 -4.77 -18.46
N PRO A 116 16.64 -3.88 -19.42
CA PRO A 116 16.23 -3.85 -20.83
C PRO A 116 17.15 -4.61 -21.82
N PHE A 117 18.19 -5.33 -21.35
CA PHE A 117 19.30 -5.79 -22.19
C PHE A 117 19.15 -7.20 -22.81
N LYS A 118 18.09 -7.93 -22.48
CA LYS A 118 17.80 -9.31 -22.94
C LYS A 118 18.89 -10.34 -22.60
N LYS A 119 19.64 -10.13 -21.51
CA LYS A 119 20.68 -11.07 -21.07
C LYS A 119 20.08 -12.20 -20.23
N LEU A 120 19.65 -13.27 -20.89
CA LEU A 120 18.95 -14.40 -20.27
C LEU A 120 19.87 -15.55 -19.84
N ASN A 121 19.53 -16.19 -18.72
CA ASN A 121 20.18 -17.36 -18.14
C ASN A 121 19.83 -18.69 -18.83
N LYS A 122 19.74 -18.75 -20.17
CA LYS A 122 19.23 -19.93 -20.92
C LYS A 122 19.92 -21.26 -20.60
N GLY A 123 21.23 -21.24 -20.31
CA GLY A 123 22.03 -22.44 -19.99
C GLY A 123 22.15 -22.78 -18.50
N ASN A 124 21.57 -22.00 -17.59
CA ASN A 124 21.77 -22.16 -16.14
C ASN A 124 20.64 -22.97 -15.46
N GLY A 125 20.85 -23.32 -14.19
CA GLY A 125 19.89 -24.05 -13.35
C GLY A 125 18.61 -23.27 -13.03
N TYR A 126 17.63 -23.97 -12.46
CA TYR A 126 16.30 -23.42 -12.16
C TYR A 126 16.36 -22.16 -11.29
N TYR A 127 17.19 -22.14 -10.24
CA TYR A 127 17.31 -21.00 -9.32
C TYR A 127 17.66 -19.68 -10.01
N ALA A 128 18.70 -19.66 -10.85
CA ALA A 128 19.12 -18.45 -11.56
C ALA A 128 18.08 -17.95 -12.56
N LYS A 129 17.41 -18.88 -13.27
CA LYS A 129 16.34 -18.55 -14.22
C LYS A 129 15.10 -18.01 -13.52
N ILE A 130 14.67 -18.66 -12.44
CA ILE A 130 13.49 -18.27 -11.65
C ILE A 130 13.73 -16.93 -10.97
N LEU A 131 14.90 -16.72 -10.34
CA LEU A 131 15.25 -15.43 -9.72
C LEU A 131 15.23 -14.29 -10.74
N GLN A 132 15.90 -14.49 -11.90
CA GLN A 132 15.96 -13.48 -12.95
C GLN A 132 14.57 -13.13 -13.50
N ASP A 133 13.71 -14.13 -13.73
CA ASP A 133 12.35 -13.90 -14.20
C ASP A 133 11.48 -13.23 -13.13
N ALA A 134 11.64 -13.61 -11.86
CA ALA A 134 10.91 -13.04 -10.73
C ALA A 134 11.23 -11.55 -10.51
N ASP A 135 12.51 -11.16 -10.56
CA ASP A 135 12.91 -9.74 -10.47
C ASP A 135 12.50 -8.96 -11.72
N THR A 136 12.64 -9.57 -12.91
CA THR A 136 12.16 -8.93 -14.16
C THR A 136 10.66 -8.66 -14.12
N LEU A 137 9.87 -9.58 -13.57
CA LEU A 137 8.43 -9.37 -13.36
C LEU A 137 8.16 -8.30 -12.31
N ASP A 138 8.89 -8.29 -11.20
CA ASP A 138 8.74 -7.26 -10.15
C ASP A 138 9.08 -5.85 -10.66
N PHE A 139 10.02 -5.70 -11.61
CA PHE A 139 10.29 -4.42 -12.27
C PHE A 139 9.03 -3.79 -12.88
N PHE A 140 8.12 -4.63 -13.42
CA PHE A 140 6.87 -4.17 -14.01
C PHE A 140 5.73 -3.98 -12.99
N ASP A 141 5.99 -4.17 -11.69
CA ASP A 141 5.07 -3.77 -10.63
C ASP A 141 4.79 -2.26 -10.68
N THR A 142 3.56 -1.88 -10.38
CA THR A 142 3.10 -0.49 -10.47
C THR A 142 3.91 0.42 -9.53
N THR A 143 4.32 -0.09 -8.37
CA THR A 143 5.10 0.65 -7.38
C THR A 143 6.51 0.93 -7.89
N ARG A 144 7.20 -0.07 -8.48
CA ARG A 144 8.55 0.10 -9.05
C ARG A 144 8.55 0.99 -10.29
N ILE A 145 7.56 0.84 -11.18
CA ILE A 145 7.42 1.74 -12.34
C ILE A 145 7.26 3.20 -11.88
N ASN A 146 6.38 3.45 -10.90
CA ASN A 146 6.16 4.80 -10.38
C ASN A 146 7.42 5.37 -9.70
N TYR A 147 8.12 4.56 -8.92
CA TYR A 147 9.40 4.96 -8.32
C TYR A 147 10.46 5.27 -9.39
N PHE A 148 10.62 4.40 -10.39
CA PHE A 148 11.56 4.58 -11.50
C PHE A 148 11.28 5.88 -12.27
N LEU A 149 10.02 6.14 -12.60
CA LEU A 149 9.62 7.36 -13.32
C LEU A 149 9.76 8.64 -12.48
N THR A 150 9.62 8.54 -11.17
CA THR A 150 9.77 9.69 -10.26
C THR A 150 11.23 9.99 -9.92
N ASN A 151 12.12 8.99 -9.92
CA ASN A 151 13.55 9.18 -9.60
C ASN A 151 14.36 9.78 -10.78
N GLN A 152 13.83 9.74 -12.01
CA GLN A 152 14.38 10.43 -13.20
C GLN A 152 14.22 11.98 -13.15
N ASN A 153 13.82 12.56 -12.01
CA ASN A 153 13.41 13.96 -11.84
C ASN A 153 14.52 15.01 -11.71
N LYS A 154 15.81 14.65 -11.80
CA LYS A 154 16.88 15.54 -11.27
C LYS A 154 17.49 16.55 -12.26
N ASN A 155 17.20 16.54 -13.58
CA ASN A 155 17.92 17.38 -14.57
C ASN A 155 17.01 18.10 -15.60
N LEU A 156 17.56 19.10 -16.31
CA LEU A 156 16.91 19.95 -17.34
C LEU A 156 16.18 19.19 -18.47
N PHE A 157 16.57 17.95 -18.81
CA PHE A 157 15.95 17.13 -19.87
C PHE A 157 14.82 16.21 -19.37
N LYS A 158 14.09 16.65 -18.35
CA LYS A 158 13.11 15.84 -17.60
C LYS A 158 11.97 15.26 -18.45
N SER A 159 11.37 16.06 -19.33
CA SER A 159 10.24 15.63 -20.16
C SER A 159 10.65 14.53 -21.14
N LEU A 160 11.80 14.72 -21.81
CA LEU A 160 12.36 13.79 -22.76
C LEU A 160 12.77 12.46 -22.11
N ARG A 161 13.50 12.50 -20.99
CA ARG A 161 13.87 11.28 -20.24
C ARG A 161 12.67 10.51 -19.74
N LYS A 162 11.63 11.21 -19.24
CA LYS A 162 10.38 10.56 -18.83
C LYS A 162 9.63 9.95 -20.01
N ALA A 163 9.61 10.61 -21.16
CA ALA A 163 9.00 10.07 -22.37
C ALA A 163 9.72 8.81 -22.87
N ILE A 164 11.06 8.81 -22.88
CA ILE A 164 11.89 7.66 -23.23
C ILE A 164 11.67 6.52 -22.22
N ALA A 165 11.67 6.80 -20.92
CA ALA A 165 11.41 5.80 -19.88
C ALA A 165 9.99 5.18 -20.04
N ASN A 166 8.98 6.00 -20.29
CA ASN A 166 7.62 5.52 -20.56
C ASN A 166 7.53 4.70 -21.85
N ALA A 167 8.28 5.07 -22.90
CA ALA A 167 8.35 4.28 -24.13
C ALA A 167 9.03 2.94 -23.89
N LEU A 168 10.12 2.92 -23.14
CA LEU A 168 10.85 1.71 -22.76
C LEU A 168 10.00 0.76 -21.90
N ILE A 169 9.28 1.29 -20.91
CA ILE A 169 8.34 0.49 -20.08
C ILE A 169 7.20 -0.08 -20.93
N ARG A 170 6.62 0.71 -21.83
CA ARG A 170 5.57 0.23 -22.76
C ARG A 170 6.10 -0.88 -23.67
N TYR A 171 7.29 -0.69 -24.24
CA TYR A 171 7.97 -1.71 -25.03
C TYR A 171 8.20 -2.98 -24.21
N GLY A 172 8.70 -2.84 -22.98
CA GLY A 172 8.90 -3.93 -22.02
C GLY A 172 7.62 -4.72 -21.75
N LYS A 173 6.52 -4.05 -21.42
CA LYS A 173 5.22 -4.69 -21.16
C LYS A 173 4.71 -5.44 -22.39
N ASN A 174 4.74 -4.82 -23.57
CA ASN A 174 4.23 -5.44 -24.79
C ASN A 174 5.11 -6.59 -25.30
N ASN A 175 6.38 -6.62 -24.89
CA ASN A 175 7.36 -7.60 -25.36
C ASN A 175 7.97 -8.40 -24.21
N LEU A 176 7.25 -8.56 -23.10
CA LEU A 176 7.79 -9.13 -21.87
C LEU A 176 8.44 -10.50 -22.09
N LYS A 177 7.85 -11.32 -22.96
CA LYS A 177 8.38 -12.63 -23.37
C LYS A 177 9.84 -12.64 -23.84
N LEU A 178 10.36 -11.50 -24.32
CA LEU A 178 11.75 -11.35 -24.77
C LEU A 178 12.75 -11.20 -23.60
N PHE A 179 12.25 -10.92 -22.41
CA PHE A 179 13.01 -10.65 -21.19
C PHE A 179 12.77 -11.71 -20.11
N LEU A 180 12.25 -12.88 -20.48
CA LEU A 180 12.03 -13.98 -19.56
C LEU A 180 12.74 -15.24 -20.08
N ASN A 181 13.37 -15.97 -19.16
CA ASN A 181 13.89 -17.31 -19.40
C ASN A 181 12.74 -18.27 -19.77
N TYR A 182 11.56 -18.05 -19.20
CA TYR A 182 10.34 -18.78 -19.51
C TYR A 182 9.29 -17.87 -20.17
N PRO A 183 9.31 -17.72 -21.50
CA PRO A 183 8.39 -16.85 -22.24
C PRO A 183 6.89 -17.11 -21.97
N ILE A 184 6.54 -18.34 -21.59
CA ILE A 184 5.17 -18.73 -21.24
C ILE A 184 4.59 -17.87 -20.11
N LEU A 185 5.44 -17.45 -19.17
CA LEU A 185 5.05 -16.61 -18.03
C LEU A 185 4.48 -15.26 -18.48
N ALA A 186 4.90 -14.72 -19.62
CA ALA A 186 4.41 -13.42 -20.11
C ALA A 186 2.90 -13.41 -20.38
N ARG A 187 2.32 -14.55 -20.80
CA ARG A 187 0.87 -14.70 -20.95
C ARG A 187 0.21 -14.96 -19.60
N THR A 188 0.77 -15.87 -18.81
CA THR A 188 0.13 -16.32 -17.57
C THR A 188 0.12 -15.27 -16.45
N PHE A 189 1.11 -14.38 -16.40
CA PHE A 189 1.21 -13.32 -15.39
C PHE A 189 0.29 -12.12 -15.65
N PHE A 190 -0.20 -11.96 -16.89
CA PHE A 190 -1.12 -10.86 -17.26
C PHE A 190 -2.53 -11.35 -17.69
N GLU A 191 -2.69 -12.57 -18.18
CA GLU A 191 -3.94 -13.06 -18.80
C GLU A 191 -4.70 -14.12 -17.99
N ASN A 192 -4.13 -14.75 -16.94
CA ASN A 192 -4.80 -15.87 -16.24
C ASN A 192 -5.64 -15.41 -15.02
N PRO A 193 -7.00 -15.45 -15.07
CA PRO A 193 -7.85 -14.97 -13.99
C PRO A 193 -7.86 -15.88 -12.74
N SER A 194 -7.47 -17.16 -12.84
CA SER A 194 -7.28 -18.02 -11.66
C SER A 194 -5.97 -17.73 -10.92
N MET A 195 -5.05 -16.97 -11.54
CA MET A 195 -3.88 -16.40 -10.87
C MET A 195 -4.03 -14.93 -10.47
N LYS A 196 -5.12 -14.27 -10.89
CA LYS A 196 -5.69 -13.09 -10.22
C LYS A 196 -6.33 -13.42 -8.88
N GLN A 197 -6.27 -14.67 -8.40
CA GLN A 197 -6.85 -15.03 -7.11
C GLN A 197 -6.08 -14.43 -5.91
N LYS A 198 -4.95 -13.75 -6.16
CA LYS A 198 -4.26 -12.84 -5.21
C LYS A 198 -4.33 -11.34 -5.61
N ASP A 199 -5.07 -10.98 -6.67
CA ASP A 199 -5.12 -9.62 -7.25
C ASP A 199 -6.48 -8.91 -7.09
N ARG A 200 -7.49 -9.53 -6.46
CA ARG A 200 -8.79 -8.85 -6.23
C ARG A 200 -8.67 -7.73 -5.20
N PHE A 201 -7.80 -7.90 -4.20
CA PHE A 201 -7.67 -7.00 -3.06
C PHE A 201 -6.21 -6.67 -2.80
N HIS A 202 -5.88 -5.39 -2.74
CA HIS A 202 -4.60 -4.93 -2.23
C HIS A 202 -4.81 -4.44 -0.79
N TYR A 203 -4.05 -4.95 0.16
CA TYR A 203 -4.17 -4.58 1.57
C TYR A 203 -2.83 -4.75 2.29
N TYR A 204 -2.72 -4.10 3.43
CA TYR A 204 -1.57 -4.20 4.33
C TYR A 204 -2.02 -4.90 5.61
N GLU A 205 -1.18 -5.79 6.11
CA GLU A 205 -1.45 -6.53 7.34
C GLU A 205 -0.29 -6.38 8.31
N TYR A 206 -0.62 -6.13 9.58
CA TYR A 206 0.33 -6.01 10.68
C TYR A 206 -0.18 -6.82 11.87
N GLY A 207 0.71 -7.51 12.59
CA GLY A 207 0.32 -8.31 13.75
C GLY A 207 -0.54 -9.51 13.35
N ALA A 208 -0.22 -10.16 12.23
CA ALA A 208 -0.89 -11.39 11.80
C ALA A 208 -0.83 -12.44 12.92
N GLY A 209 -1.96 -13.13 13.16
CA GLY A 209 -2.10 -14.12 14.23
C GLY A 209 -2.72 -13.59 15.53
N ASN A 210 -2.80 -12.26 15.73
CA ASN A 210 -3.54 -11.70 16.86
C ASN A 210 -5.05 -11.94 16.72
N GLN A 211 -5.73 -12.18 17.85
CA GLN A 211 -7.17 -12.48 17.86
C GLN A 211 -8.03 -11.24 17.59
N LYS A 212 -7.67 -10.08 18.16
CA LYS A 212 -8.44 -8.84 18.01
C LYS A 212 -8.14 -8.18 16.68
N THR A 213 -9.11 -8.15 15.76
CA THR A 213 -8.92 -7.62 14.41
C THR A 213 -9.45 -6.19 14.27
N LEU A 214 -8.65 -5.32 13.65
CA LEU A 214 -9.01 -3.95 13.28
C LEU A 214 -8.92 -3.81 11.74
N LEU A 215 -10.06 -3.57 11.09
CA LEU A 215 -10.13 -3.32 9.65
C LEU A 215 -10.22 -1.82 9.37
N PHE A 216 -9.15 -1.25 8.82
CA PHE A 216 -9.07 0.16 8.44
C PHE A 216 -9.41 0.38 6.96
N LEU A 217 -10.33 1.31 6.72
CA LEU A 217 -10.73 1.78 5.40
C LEU A 217 -10.20 3.22 5.18
N PRO A 218 -9.24 3.43 4.27
CA PRO A 218 -8.65 4.74 4.00
C PRO A 218 -9.65 5.68 3.31
N GLY A 219 -9.34 6.97 3.28
CA GLY A 219 -10.16 8.00 2.64
C GLY A 219 -10.20 7.86 1.11
N TYR A 220 -10.99 8.71 0.44
CA TYR A 220 -11.01 8.70 -1.01
C TYR A 220 -9.62 8.97 -1.60
N ALA A 221 -9.27 8.24 -2.66
CA ALA A 221 -7.99 8.37 -3.36
C ALA A 221 -6.74 8.16 -2.49
N ASP A 222 -6.88 7.67 -1.25
CA ASP A 222 -5.80 7.26 -0.37
C ASP A 222 -5.60 5.74 -0.40
N SER A 223 -4.59 5.29 0.33
CA SER A 223 -4.19 3.88 0.46
C SER A 223 -4.11 3.49 1.93
N GLY A 224 -4.35 2.21 2.21
CA GLY A 224 -4.11 1.59 3.51
C GLY A 224 -2.69 1.79 4.03
N LEU A 225 -1.74 2.14 3.15
CA LEU A 225 -0.37 2.51 3.52
C LEU A 225 -0.33 3.69 4.51
N MET A 226 -1.33 4.57 4.52
CA MET A 226 -1.41 5.67 5.48
C MET A 226 -1.38 5.19 6.94
N TYR A 227 -1.88 3.97 7.19
CA TYR A 227 -1.90 3.36 8.50
C TYR A 227 -0.60 2.65 8.88
N LYS A 228 0.45 2.64 8.03
CA LYS A 228 1.69 1.86 8.27
C LYS A 228 2.29 2.08 9.66
N LYS A 229 2.39 3.33 10.11
CA LYS A 229 2.96 3.65 11.44
C LYS A 229 2.04 3.24 12.58
N LEU A 230 0.74 3.48 12.44
CA LEU A 230 -0.26 3.10 13.44
C LEU A 230 -0.37 1.59 13.54
N GLY A 231 -0.54 0.90 12.40
CA GLY A 231 -0.62 -0.56 12.30
C GLY A 231 0.60 -1.26 12.91
N ARG A 232 1.83 -0.81 12.61
CA ARG A 232 3.03 -1.32 13.28
C ARG A 232 2.99 -1.13 14.79
N SER A 233 2.51 0.02 15.28
CA SER A 233 2.42 0.29 16.72
C SER A 233 1.38 -0.59 17.43
N LEU A 234 0.27 -0.89 16.76
CA LEU A 234 -0.82 -1.71 17.29
C LEU A 234 -0.58 -3.22 17.13
N SER A 235 0.36 -3.62 16.26
CA SER A 235 0.63 -5.01 15.87
C SER A 235 1.01 -5.96 17.02
N LYS A 236 1.38 -5.44 18.19
CA LYS A 236 1.63 -6.26 19.38
C LYS A 236 0.35 -6.84 19.98
N ASN A 237 -0.77 -6.12 19.87
CA ASN A 237 -2.02 -6.45 20.56
C ASN A 237 -3.20 -6.71 19.60
N TYR A 238 -3.07 -6.26 18.35
CA TYR A 238 -4.14 -6.32 17.35
C TYR A 238 -3.63 -6.84 16.01
N ARG A 239 -4.49 -7.56 15.30
CA ARG A 239 -4.35 -7.85 13.87
C ARG A 239 -4.89 -6.65 13.12
N VAL A 240 -4.01 -5.86 12.52
CA VAL A 240 -4.40 -4.64 11.80
C VAL A 240 -4.39 -4.92 10.31
N ILE A 241 -5.55 -4.78 9.69
CA ILE A 241 -5.75 -4.93 8.25
C ILE A 241 -6.13 -3.57 7.68
N ALA A 242 -5.41 -3.08 6.69
CA ALA A 242 -5.68 -1.81 6.02
C ALA A 242 -5.89 -2.03 4.53
N LEU A 243 -7.13 -1.82 4.07
CA LEU A 243 -7.57 -2.16 2.71
C LEU A 243 -7.32 -1.01 1.73
N ASP A 244 -6.84 -1.30 0.52
CA ASP A 244 -6.94 -0.36 -0.59
C ASP A 244 -8.25 -0.57 -1.36
N PHE A 245 -8.89 0.53 -1.72
CA PHE A 245 -10.07 0.51 -2.56
C PHE A 245 -9.72 0.39 -4.05
N PRO A 246 -10.62 -0.17 -4.88
CA PRO A 246 -10.36 -0.39 -6.30
C PRO A 246 -10.17 0.92 -7.06
N MET A 247 -10.70 2.05 -6.55
CA MET A 247 -10.63 3.35 -7.23
C MET A 247 -9.21 3.93 -7.42
N ILE A 248 -8.20 3.34 -6.76
CA ILE A 248 -6.79 3.72 -6.94
C ILE A 248 -6.00 2.68 -7.76
N HIS A 249 -6.65 1.62 -8.23
CA HIS A 249 -6.05 0.49 -8.94
C HIS A 249 -6.71 0.25 -10.30
N ASP A 250 -8.01 0.52 -10.43
CA ASP A 250 -8.79 0.46 -11.67
C ASP A 250 -9.10 1.88 -12.16
N PRO A 251 -8.37 2.42 -13.15
CA PRO A 251 -8.52 3.81 -13.59
C PRO A 251 -9.82 4.08 -14.37
N ASP A 252 -10.50 3.05 -14.87
CA ASP A 252 -11.58 3.17 -15.85
C ASP A 252 -12.97 2.88 -15.27
N LYS A 253 -13.07 2.63 -13.97
CA LYS A 253 -14.33 2.36 -13.30
C LYS A 253 -14.64 3.37 -12.20
N ILE A 254 -15.82 3.97 -12.26
CA ILE A 254 -16.36 4.79 -11.18
C ILE A 254 -17.15 3.90 -10.23
N HIS A 255 -16.95 4.07 -8.93
CA HIS A 255 -17.65 3.33 -7.89
C HIS A 255 -18.67 4.20 -7.18
N ASP A 256 -19.72 3.56 -6.69
CA ASP A 256 -20.72 4.15 -5.79
C ASP A 256 -20.63 3.51 -4.40
N LEU A 257 -21.45 3.98 -3.46
CA LEU A 257 -21.43 3.48 -2.10
C LEU A 257 -21.72 1.98 -2.03
N THR A 258 -22.66 1.48 -2.83
CA THR A 258 -23.04 0.07 -2.86
C THR A 258 -21.91 -0.82 -3.36
N SER A 259 -21.30 -0.48 -4.50
CA SER A 259 -20.18 -1.25 -5.07
C SER A 259 -18.94 -1.23 -4.17
N LEU A 260 -18.65 -0.12 -3.48
CA LEU A 260 -17.57 -0.09 -2.48
C LEU A 260 -17.92 -0.93 -1.24
N THR A 261 -19.19 -0.93 -0.80
CA THR A 261 -19.65 -1.77 0.32
C THR A 261 -19.51 -3.25 -0.02
N ASN A 262 -19.95 -3.64 -1.22
CA ASN A 262 -19.82 -5.01 -1.70
C ASN A 262 -18.36 -5.43 -1.81
N PHE A 263 -17.48 -4.55 -2.30
CA PHE A 263 -16.04 -4.82 -2.33
C PHE A 263 -15.47 -5.10 -0.93
N VAL A 264 -15.90 -4.36 0.11
CA VAL A 264 -15.50 -4.65 1.49
C VAL A 264 -16.07 -5.99 1.97
N ASN A 265 -17.32 -6.32 1.66
CA ASN A 265 -17.89 -7.62 2.02
C ASN A 265 -17.14 -8.77 1.35
N ASP A 266 -16.88 -8.66 0.06
CA ASP A 266 -16.12 -9.66 -0.68
C ASP A 266 -14.71 -9.85 -0.11
N PHE A 267 -14.08 -8.77 0.38
CA PHE A 267 -12.78 -8.82 1.03
C PHE A 267 -12.85 -9.52 2.39
N VAL A 268 -13.84 -9.16 3.21
CA VAL A 268 -14.08 -9.76 4.52
C VAL A 268 -14.34 -11.26 4.39
N ASP A 269 -15.19 -11.66 3.44
CA ASP A 269 -15.50 -13.07 3.19
C ASP A 269 -14.28 -13.82 2.66
N ALA A 270 -13.49 -13.22 1.77
CA ALA A 270 -12.25 -13.83 1.25
C ALA A 270 -11.21 -14.08 2.35
N LEU A 271 -11.09 -13.18 3.33
CA LEU A 271 -10.22 -13.35 4.50
C LEU A 271 -10.89 -14.08 5.67
N LYS A 272 -12.16 -14.47 5.51
CA LYS A 272 -12.98 -15.13 6.54
C LYS A 272 -12.96 -14.36 7.88
N LEU A 273 -13.03 -13.03 7.82
CA LEU A 273 -13.01 -12.22 9.03
C LEU A 273 -14.36 -12.31 9.76
N SER A 274 -14.28 -12.52 11.06
CA SER A 274 -15.39 -12.47 12.03
C SER A 274 -14.92 -11.68 13.25
N ASP A 275 -15.86 -11.13 14.02
CA ASP A 275 -15.60 -10.43 15.29
C ASP A 275 -14.49 -9.38 15.21
N PHE A 276 -14.64 -8.40 14.31
CA PHE A 276 -13.64 -7.34 14.09
C PHE A 276 -14.21 -5.94 14.29
N SER A 277 -13.36 -4.96 14.61
CA SER A 277 -13.77 -3.55 14.56
C SER A 277 -13.50 -2.99 13.17
N ILE A 278 -14.45 -2.22 12.63
CA ILE A 278 -14.32 -1.56 11.34
C ILE A 278 -14.12 -0.06 11.53
N ILE A 279 -13.07 0.47 10.91
CA ILE A 279 -12.62 1.86 11.10
C ILE A 279 -12.62 2.56 9.74
N GLY A 280 -13.52 3.53 9.57
CA GLY A 280 -13.65 4.27 8.31
C GLY A 280 -13.15 5.71 8.42
N PHE A 281 -12.17 6.07 7.58
CA PHE A 281 -11.66 7.44 7.51
C PHE A 281 -12.35 8.26 6.41
N SER A 282 -12.66 9.52 6.74
CA SER A 282 -13.17 10.51 5.79
C SER A 282 -14.39 10.00 5.00
N SER A 283 -14.43 10.17 3.68
CA SER A 283 -15.52 9.71 2.81
C SER A 283 -15.80 8.20 2.89
N CYS A 284 -14.80 7.37 3.17
CA CYS A 284 -14.99 5.93 3.28
C CYS A 284 -15.55 5.52 4.65
N GLY A 285 -15.72 6.45 5.58
CA GLY A 285 -16.61 6.25 6.73
C GLY A 285 -18.05 5.94 6.31
N LEU A 286 -18.53 6.50 5.19
CA LEU A 286 -19.85 6.12 4.64
C LEU A 286 -19.89 4.63 4.25
N VAL A 287 -18.80 4.11 3.69
CA VAL A 287 -18.66 2.70 3.33
C VAL A 287 -18.63 1.84 4.59
N ALA A 288 -17.87 2.23 5.62
CA ALA A 288 -17.84 1.54 6.91
C ALA A 288 -19.24 1.47 7.54
N ILE A 289 -20.01 2.56 7.53
CA ILE A 289 -21.40 2.59 8.04
C ILE A 289 -22.30 1.65 7.23
N SER A 290 -22.17 1.70 5.90
CA SER A 290 -22.99 0.87 5.00
C SER A 290 -22.71 -0.62 5.21
N TYR A 291 -21.43 -0.99 5.32
CA TYR A 291 -21.02 -2.36 5.64
C TYR A 291 -21.51 -2.78 7.02
N ALA A 292 -21.21 -1.96 8.04
CA ALA A 292 -21.63 -2.22 9.42
C ALA A 292 -23.13 -2.45 9.49
N TYR A 293 -23.96 -1.61 8.86
CA TYR A 293 -25.41 -1.77 8.86
C TYR A 293 -25.90 -3.12 8.31
N ASN A 294 -25.25 -3.63 7.25
CA ASN A 294 -25.62 -4.89 6.60
C ASN A 294 -25.06 -6.13 7.31
N HIS A 295 -23.97 -5.99 8.09
CA HIS A 295 -23.21 -7.10 8.67
C HIS A 295 -22.86 -6.84 10.14
N GLN A 296 -23.84 -6.35 10.91
CA GLN A 296 -23.65 -5.94 12.31
C GLN A 296 -23.20 -7.10 13.19
N GLU A 297 -23.58 -8.32 12.83
CA GLU A 297 -23.22 -9.57 13.49
C GLU A 297 -21.74 -9.92 13.39
N LYS A 298 -21.01 -9.36 12.41
CA LYS A 298 -19.58 -9.61 12.23
C LYS A 298 -18.69 -8.55 12.89
N ILE A 299 -19.28 -7.48 13.44
CA ILE A 299 -18.51 -6.32 13.93
C ILE A 299 -18.61 -6.11 15.44
N ASN A 300 -17.46 -5.89 16.07
CA ASN A 300 -17.38 -5.53 17.49
C ASN A 300 -17.68 -4.04 17.71
N GLU A 301 -17.24 -3.19 16.78
CA GLU A 301 -17.37 -1.74 16.87
C GLU A 301 -17.25 -1.09 15.48
N LEU A 302 -18.03 -0.03 15.25
CA LEU A 302 -17.85 0.90 14.15
C LEU A 302 -17.17 2.18 14.65
N VAL A 303 -15.99 2.49 14.11
CA VAL A 303 -15.25 3.73 14.41
C VAL A 303 -15.17 4.62 13.17
N LEU A 304 -15.60 5.87 13.30
CA LEU A 304 -15.47 6.89 12.25
C LEU A 304 -14.35 7.85 12.60
N LEU A 305 -13.34 7.96 11.72
CA LEU A 305 -12.21 8.87 11.88
C LEU A 305 -12.39 10.07 10.96
N ASN A 306 -12.50 11.28 11.52
CA ASN A 306 -12.77 12.52 10.79
C ASN A 306 -13.82 12.29 9.72
N SER A 307 -14.96 11.71 10.12
CA SER A 307 -15.99 11.28 9.21
C SER A 307 -17.36 11.41 9.87
N VAL A 308 -18.39 11.49 9.04
CA VAL A 308 -19.76 11.72 9.46
C VAL A 308 -20.72 10.83 8.68
N PRO A 309 -21.88 10.46 9.25
CA PRO A 309 -22.88 9.66 8.54
C PRO A 309 -23.51 10.33 7.32
N ARG A 310 -23.28 11.64 7.13
CA ARG A 310 -23.70 12.40 5.95
C ARG A 310 -23.00 13.76 5.89
N PHE A 311 -22.57 14.17 4.70
CA PHE A 311 -22.12 15.55 4.47
C PHE A 311 -23.27 16.56 4.53
N LEU A 312 -23.06 17.66 5.26
CA LEU A 312 -24.09 18.69 5.45
C LEU A 312 -24.19 19.61 4.23
N LEU A 313 -24.98 19.20 3.25
CA LEU A 313 -25.42 20.03 2.12
C LEU A 313 -26.81 20.61 2.41
N SER A 314 -27.03 21.89 2.08
CA SER A 314 -28.36 22.50 2.13
C SER A 314 -29.34 21.74 1.21
N LYS A 315 -30.64 21.80 1.50
CA LYS A 315 -31.66 21.12 0.67
C LYS A 315 -31.56 21.55 -0.80
N THR A 316 -31.38 22.84 -1.05
CA THR A 316 -31.19 23.43 -2.39
C THR A 316 -29.92 22.90 -3.05
N ASN A 317 -28.77 22.96 -2.36
CA ASN A 317 -27.50 22.49 -2.92
C ASN A 317 -27.54 20.99 -3.22
N ARG A 318 -28.25 20.18 -2.42
CA ARG A 318 -28.43 18.76 -2.70
C ARG A 318 -29.26 18.52 -3.96
N LYS A 319 -30.34 19.28 -4.19
CA LYS A 319 -31.14 19.19 -5.42
C LYS A 319 -30.31 19.59 -6.64
N ILE A 320 -29.62 20.73 -6.56
CA ILE A 320 -28.71 21.20 -7.62
C ILE A 320 -27.65 20.14 -7.90
N TYR A 321 -26.99 19.62 -6.87
CA TYR A 321 -25.96 18.60 -6.99
C TYR A 321 -26.47 17.35 -7.71
N LYS A 322 -27.64 16.84 -7.34
CA LYS A 322 -28.26 15.69 -8.01
C LYS A 322 -28.54 15.97 -9.49
N PHE A 323 -28.99 17.17 -9.84
CA PHE A 323 -29.26 17.56 -11.21
C PHE A 323 -27.99 17.68 -12.06
N ILE A 324 -26.91 18.28 -11.52
CA ILE A 324 -25.65 18.47 -12.27
C ILE A 324 -24.73 17.25 -12.24
N LYS A 325 -24.94 16.29 -11.32
CA LYS A 325 -24.09 15.10 -11.14
C LYS A 325 -23.84 14.33 -12.45
N PRO A 326 -24.83 14.04 -13.32
CA PRO A 326 -24.59 13.35 -14.59
C PRO A 326 -23.63 14.11 -15.52
N PHE A 327 -23.67 15.44 -15.49
CA PHE A 327 -22.75 16.28 -16.25
C PHE A 327 -21.34 16.26 -15.66
N ILE A 328 -21.21 16.35 -14.32
CA ILE A 328 -19.92 16.28 -13.63
C ILE A 328 -19.20 14.95 -13.90
N LEU A 329 -19.94 13.84 -13.99
CA LEU A 329 -19.38 12.50 -14.20
C LEU A 329 -18.86 12.24 -15.63
N ARG A 330 -18.99 13.19 -16.56
CA ARG A 330 -18.42 13.06 -17.91
C ARG A 330 -16.89 13.08 -17.85
N ARG A 331 -16.23 12.16 -18.58
CA ARG A 331 -14.75 12.03 -18.62
C ARG A 331 -14.00 13.37 -18.79
N PRO A 332 -14.32 14.24 -19.77
CA PRO A 332 -13.59 15.50 -19.93
C PRO A 332 -13.77 16.44 -18.72
N VAL A 333 -14.94 16.46 -18.11
CA VAL A 333 -15.22 17.30 -16.93
C VAL A 333 -14.42 16.81 -15.72
N LEU A 334 -14.43 15.50 -15.46
CA LEU A 334 -13.61 14.89 -14.40
C LEU A 334 -12.11 15.12 -14.63
N PHE A 335 -11.65 15.03 -15.88
CA PHE A 335 -10.27 15.31 -16.24
C PHE A 335 -9.87 16.75 -15.90
N ILE A 336 -10.65 17.73 -16.36
CA ILE A 336 -10.39 19.15 -16.08
C ILE A 336 -10.42 19.41 -14.58
N TYR A 337 -11.45 18.92 -13.88
CA TYR A 337 -11.59 19.07 -12.43
C TYR A 337 -10.37 18.50 -11.68
N SER A 338 -9.90 17.30 -12.05
CA SER A 338 -8.73 16.69 -11.45
C SER A 338 -7.45 17.50 -11.70
N ARG A 339 -7.25 18.02 -12.92
CA ARG A 339 -6.06 18.84 -13.23
C ARG A 339 -6.03 20.12 -12.42
N ILE A 340 -7.17 20.79 -12.29
CA ILE A 340 -7.33 21.99 -11.47
C ILE A 340 -7.08 21.66 -9.99
N ASN A 341 -7.78 20.66 -9.45
CA ASN A 341 -7.68 20.31 -8.03
C ASN A 341 -6.36 19.69 -7.62
N THR A 342 -5.56 19.15 -8.54
CA THR A 342 -4.22 18.60 -8.24
C THR A 342 -3.08 19.59 -8.54
N ASN A 343 -3.38 20.77 -9.10
CA ASN A 343 -2.38 21.80 -9.39
C ASN A 343 -1.98 22.53 -8.09
N LYS A 344 -0.69 22.48 -7.72
CA LYS A 344 -0.19 23.05 -6.45
C LYS A 344 -0.42 24.57 -6.37
N THR A 345 -0.14 25.29 -7.46
CA THR A 345 -0.27 26.74 -7.53
C THR A 345 -1.73 27.16 -7.41
N PHE A 346 -2.62 26.50 -8.15
CA PHE A 346 -4.05 26.76 -8.07
C PHE A 346 -4.60 26.51 -6.66
N ARG A 347 -4.26 25.38 -6.03
CA ARG A 347 -4.69 25.07 -4.66
C ARG A 347 -4.20 26.12 -3.65
N ARG A 348 -2.95 26.59 -3.79
CA ARG A 348 -2.38 27.63 -2.92
C ARG A 348 -3.08 28.98 -3.13
N LEU A 349 -3.32 29.37 -4.37
CA LEU A 349 -4.04 30.60 -4.74
C LEU A 349 -5.47 30.60 -4.17
N MET A 350 -6.18 29.48 -4.35
CA MET A 350 -7.55 29.30 -3.89
C MET A 350 -7.66 28.92 -2.41
N LYS A 351 -6.54 28.88 -1.67
CA LYS A 351 -6.48 28.48 -0.25
C LYS A 351 -7.23 27.18 0.06
N LEU A 352 -7.14 26.20 -0.84
CA LEU A 352 -7.84 24.91 -0.67
C LEU A 352 -7.19 24.10 0.47
N PRO A 353 -7.98 23.23 1.15
CA PRO A 353 -7.47 22.34 2.19
C PRO A 353 -6.22 21.57 1.75
N HIS A 354 -5.32 21.30 2.68
CA HIS A 354 -4.16 20.48 2.37
C HIS A 354 -4.61 19.07 1.95
N ILE A 355 -3.88 18.49 1.00
CA ILE A 355 -4.01 17.09 0.61
C ILE A 355 -2.60 16.56 0.34
N SER A 356 -2.37 15.30 0.74
CA SER A 356 -1.04 14.71 0.65
C SER A 356 -0.53 14.67 -0.81
N ALA A 357 0.80 14.59 -0.98
CA ALA A 357 1.38 14.38 -2.31
C ALA A 357 0.88 13.08 -2.96
N PHE A 358 0.70 12.04 -2.15
CA PHE A 358 0.20 10.74 -2.57
C PHE A 358 -1.24 10.82 -3.10
N THR A 359 -2.15 11.39 -2.32
CA THR A 359 -3.57 11.57 -2.71
C THR A 359 -3.68 12.40 -3.99
N ARG A 360 -2.90 13.48 -4.12
CA ARG A 360 -2.86 14.30 -5.35
C ARG A 360 -2.43 13.53 -6.58
N GLU A 361 -1.40 12.70 -6.43
CA GLU A 361 -0.91 11.88 -7.54
C GLU A 361 -1.96 10.87 -7.97
N ARG A 362 -2.63 10.19 -7.03
CA ARG A 362 -3.72 9.26 -7.33
C ARG A 362 -4.91 9.95 -7.98
N MET A 363 -5.35 11.09 -7.45
CA MET A 363 -6.39 11.91 -8.07
C MET A 363 -6.04 12.31 -9.51
N ARG A 364 -4.76 12.47 -9.84
CA ARG A 364 -4.28 12.83 -11.18
C ARG A 364 -4.18 11.61 -12.11
N ASN A 365 -3.63 10.51 -11.63
CA ASN A 365 -3.36 9.31 -12.42
C ASN A 365 -4.62 8.48 -12.64
N TYR A 366 -5.51 8.42 -11.63
CA TYR A 366 -6.78 7.69 -11.63
C TYR A 366 -7.96 8.66 -11.68
N TYR A 367 -7.83 9.76 -12.42
CA TYR A 367 -8.78 10.88 -12.36
C TYR A 367 -10.23 10.46 -12.55
N TYR A 368 -10.50 9.55 -13.50
CA TYR A 368 -11.85 9.12 -13.82
C TYR A 368 -12.44 8.32 -12.66
N SER A 369 -11.74 7.27 -12.23
CA SER A 369 -12.17 6.43 -11.12
C SER A 369 -12.22 7.18 -9.78
N ALA A 370 -11.11 7.75 -9.33
CA ALA A 370 -11.00 8.37 -8.00
C ALA A 370 -11.89 9.61 -7.85
N THR A 371 -11.88 10.51 -8.84
CA THR A 371 -12.70 11.74 -8.77
C THR A 371 -14.17 11.42 -8.99
N GLY A 372 -14.49 10.54 -9.95
CA GLY A 372 -15.87 10.14 -10.19
C GLY A 372 -16.48 9.42 -8.99
N THR A 373 -15.70 8.59 -8.30
CA THR A 373 -16.12 7.93 -7.05
C THR A 373 -16.35 8.95 -5.94
N ALA A 374 -15.48 9.96 -5.78
CA ALA A 374 -15.72 11.04 -4.82
C ALA A 374 -17.02 11.80 -5.12
N VAL A 375 -17.31 12.08 -6.39
CA VAL A 375 -18.59 12.69 -6.83
C VAL A 375 -19.79 11.77 -6.50
N ASN A 376 -19.64 10.45 -6.58
CA ASN A 376 -20.70 9.57 -6.14
C ASN A 376 -20.95 9.66 -4.63
N LEU A 377 -19.91 9.75 -3.80
CA LEU A 377 -20.02 9.73 -2.34
C LEU A 377 -20.50 11.05 -1.72
N VAL A 378 -20.18 12.21 -2.31
CA VAL A 378 -20.53 13.53 -1.73
C VAL A 378 -22.04 13.73 -1.52
N GLY A 379 -22.86 13.17 -2.42
CA GLY A 379 -24.32 13.26 -2.34
C GLY A 379 -24.99 12.24 -1.43
N GLU A 380 -24.24 11.25 -0.92
CA GLU A 380 -24.76 10.12 -0.18
C GLU A 380 -25.09 10.46 1.27
N SER A 381 -25.98 9.67 1.85
CA SER A 381 -26.40 9.77 3.24
C SER A 381 -26.54 8.40 3.85
N ALA A 382 -25.60 8.04 4.72
CA ALA A 382 -25.66 6.81 5.51
C ALA A 382 -26.33 7.03 6.89
N LEU A 383 -26.85 8.23 7.19
CA LEU A 383 -27.42 8.58 8.50
C LEU A 383 -28.54 7.63 8.97
N VAL A 384 -29.45 7.22 8.10
CA VAL A 384 -30.52 6.27 8.47
C VAL A 384 -29.94 4.90 8.80
N ARG A 385 -28.95 4.44 8.02
CA ARG A 385 -28.22 3.20 8.29
C ARG A 385 -27.48 3.29 9.62
N PHE A 386 -26.75 4.37 9.86
CA PHE A 386 -26.03 4.64 11.10
C PHE A 386 -26.93 4.56 12.34
N LYS A 387 -28.12 5.18 12.30
CA LYS A 387 -29.08 5.14 13.41
C LYS A 387 -29.61 3.73 13.72
N LYS A 388 -29.61 2.84 12.73
CA LYS A 388 -30.09 1.46 12.87
C LYS A 388 -28.98 0.48 13.27
N ILE A 389 -27.73 0.93 13.36
CA ILE A 389 -26.62 0.10 13.85
C ILE A 389 -26.72 -0.03 15.37
N LYS A 390 -26.80 -1.27 15.85
CA LYS A 390 -26.85 -1.65 17.26
C LYS A 390 -25.47 -1.89 17.87
N ALA A 391 -24.49 -2.29 17.05
CA ALA A 391 -23.11 -2.43 17.49
C ALA A 391 -22.58 -1.11 18.07
N PRO A 392 -21.62 -1.15 19.01
CA PRO A 392 -20.94 0.04 19.52
C PRO A 392 -20.46 0.97 18.39
N LYS A 393 -20.77 2.26 18.52
CA LYS A 393 -20.43 3.31 17.55
C LYS A 393 -19.56 4.36 18.22
N LYS A 394 -18.48 4.75 17.55
CA LYS A 394 -17.58 5.83 17.98
C LYS A 394 -17.25 6.76 16.82
N ILE A 395 -17.22 8.06 17.09
CA ILE A 395 -16.76 9.09 16.15
C ILE A 395 -15.59 9.84 16.79
N ILE A 396 -14.48 9.92 16.06
CA ILE A 396 -13.26 10.63 16.48
C ILE A 396 -13.05 11.83 15.55
N PHE A 397 -12.96 13.02 16.14
CA PHE A 397 -12.78 14.29 15.44
C PHE A 397 -11.52 15.02 15.88
N PHE A 398 -11.05 15.91 15.00
CA PHE A 398 -9.97 16.86 15.27
C PHE A 398 -10.47 18.26 14.92
N LYS A 399 -10.40 19.20 15.88
CA LYS A 399 -10.99 20.55 15.71
C LYS A 399 -10.36 21.35 14.58
N ASP A 400 -9.07 21.16 14.33
CA ASP A 400 -8.32 21.83 13.26
C ASP A 400 -8.49 21.19 11.87
N ASP A 401 -9.38 20.21 11.70
CA ASP A 401 -9.69 19.62 10.40
C ASP A 401 -10.25 20.66 9.41
N THR A 402 -9.57 20.85 8.28
CA THR A 402 -9.95 21.82 7.25
C THR A 402 -10.84 21.24 6.14
N ILE A 403 -11.02 19.92 6.11
CA ILE A 403 -11.82 19.19 5.12
C ILE A 403 -13.23 18.92 5.67
N ILE A 404 -13.32 18.47 6.93
CA ILE A 404 -14.59 18.27 7.65
C ILE A 404 -14.54 19.11 8.94
N PRO A 405 -14.78 20.44 8.84
CA PRO A 405 -14.58 21.35 9.96
C PRO A 405 -15.51 21.03 11.13
N TRP A 406 -14.95 20.88 12.33
CA TRP A 406 -15.70 20.53 13.54
C TRP A 406 -16.88 21.47 13.78
N ASP A 407 -16.67 22.78 13.71
CA ASP A 407 -17.71 23.79 13.99
C ASP A 407 -18.95 23.63 13.10
N ARG A 408 -18.76 23.13 11.87
CA ARG A 408 -19.87 22.87 10.95
C ARG A 408 -20.68 21.64 11.34
N TYR A 409 -20.06 20.65 11.98
CA TYR A 409 -20.65 19.34 12.26
C TYR A 409 -20.95 19.09 13.74
N GLN A 410 -20.42 19.89 14.66
CA GLN A 410 -20.52 19.71 16.11
C GLN A 410 -21.95 19.41 16.56
N HIS A 411 -22.88 20.34 16.32
CA HIS A 411 -24.26 20.21 16.75
C HIS A 411 -24.98 19.00 16.12
N PHE A 412 -24.54 18.58 14.93
CA PHE A 412 -25.08 17.40 14.27
C PHE A 412 -24.53 16.10 14.89
N VAL A 413 -23.24 16.05 15.18
CA VAL A 413 -22.54 14.88 15.73
C VAL A 413 -22.90 14.64 17.19
N GLU A 414 -22.98 15.70 18.01
CA GLU A 414 -23.36 15.61 19.43
C GLU A 414 -24.79 15.08 19.65
N LYS A 415 -25.63 15.13 18.62
CA LYS A 415 -27.00 14.59 18.64
C LYS A 415 -27.08 13.13 18.18
N LEU A 416 -25.97 12.52 17.80
CA LEU A 416 -25.93 11.12 17.38
C LEU A 416 -25.80 10.21 18.60
N ASP A 417 -26.47 9.07 18.54
CA ASP A 417 -26.33 8.00 19.52
C ASP A 417 -25.03 7.22 19.25
N CYS A 418 -23.91 7.76 19.75
CA CYS A 418 -22.58 7.17 19.68
C CYS A 418 -21.60 7.88 20.64
N GLU A 419 -20.49 7.22 20.97
CA GLU A 419 -19.38 7.87 21.67
C GLU A 419 -18.71 8.90 20.74
N VAL A 420 -18.44 10.11 21.24
CA VAL A 420 -17.77 11.18 20.48
C VAL A 420 -16.50 11.59 21.20
N ILE A 421 -15.35 11.43 20.53
CA ILE A 421 -14.04 11.85 21.01
C ILE A 421 -13.55 12.99 20.13
N VAL A 422 -13.15 14.10 20.74
CA VAL A 422 -12.66 15.28 20.01
C VAL A 422 -11.28 15.68 20.51
N PHE A 423 -10.31 15.74 19.61
CA PHE A 423 -8.97 16.27 19.88
C PHE A 423 -8.84 17.70 19.34
N SER A 424 -7.98 18.51 19.97
CA SER A 424 -7.71 19.88 19.52
C SER A 424 -6.98 19.92 18.17
N GLU A 425 -5.99 19.05 17.97
CA GLU A 425 -5.14 19.09 16.79
C GLU A 425 -4.79 17.73 16.18
N GLY A 426 -4.77 17.71 14.85
CA GLY A 426 -4.44 16.54 14.03
C GLY A 426 -4.66 16.76 12.53
N LEU A 427 -5.30 17.87 12.14
CA LEU A 427 -5.79 18.14 10.79
C LEU A 427 -6.61 16.95 10.27
N HIS A 428 -6.59 16.72 8.95
CA HIS A 428 -7.23 15.57 8.32
C HIS A 428 -6.21 14.43 8.13
N ALA A 429 -5.63 13.95 9.24
CA ALA A 429 -4.56 12.94 9.27
C ALA A 429 -3.17 13.39 8.75
N ASP A 430 -2.94 14.69 8.65
CA ASP A 430 -1.71 15.28 8.12
C ASP A 430 -0.62 15.53 9.18
N LYS A 431 -0.99 15.64 10.47
CA LYS A 431 -0.01 15.88 11.55
C LYS A 431 0.41 14.57 12.20
N ARG A 432 1.65 14.51 12.70
CA ARG A 432 2.13 13.36 13.51
C ARG A 432 1.24 13.12 14.74
N VAL A 433 0.82 14.18 15.42
CA VAL A 433 -0.01 14.12 16.64
C VAL A 433 -1.32 13.36 16.41
N TYR A 434 -1.90 13.43 15.21
CA TYR A 434 -3.08 12.67 14.82
C TYR A 434 -2.92 11.18 15.13
N TRP A 435 -1.83 10.60 14.62
CA TRP A 435 -1.54 9.18 14.73
C TRP A 435 -1.15 8.77 16.15
N GLU A 436 -0.48 9.64 16.91
CA GLU A 436 -0.15 9.40 18.32
C GLU A 436 -1.41 9.39 19.20
N LYS A 437 -2.36 10.30 18.96
CA LYS A 437 -3.65 10.33 19.67
C LYS A 437 -4.46 9.06 19.38
N LEU A 438 -4.57 8.67 18.11
CA LEU A 438 -5.22 7.40 17.76
C LEU A 438 -4.53 6.21 18.44
N LYS A 439 -3.20 6.13 18.37
CA LYS A 439 -2.42 5.08 19.05
C LYS A 439 -2.74 5.00 20.55
N SER A 440 -2.84 6.14 21.25
CA SER A 440 -3.15 6.14 22.69
C SER A 440 -4.54 5.58 23.02
N LEU A 441 -5.53 5.75 22.15
CA LEU A 441 -6.88 5.22 22.36
C LEU A 441 -6.91 3.68 22.33
N TRP A 442 -6.16 3.07 21.42
CA TRP A 442 -6.14 1.60 21.27
C TRP A 442 -5.13 0.90 22.19
N LEU A 443 -4.01 1.55 22.52
CA LEU A 443 -2.99 0.94 23.37
C LEU A 443 -3.26 1.11 24.87
N LYS A 444 -4.20 1.98 25.28
CA LYS A 444 -4.41 2.36 26.69
C LYS A 444 -3.07 2.44 27.43
N THR A 445 -2.20 3.37 27.04
CA THR A 445 -0.94 3.54 27.77
C THR A 445 -1.28 3.86 29.23
N PRO A 446 -0.66 3.21 30.22
CA PRO A 446 -0.77 3.63 31.61
C PRO A 446 -0.41 5.11 31.67
N VAL A 447 -1.11 5.87 32.51
CA VAL A 447 -0.66 7.20 32.89
C VAL A 447 0.75 7.00 33.46
N ILE A 448 1.78 7.42 32.71
CA ILE A 448 3.11 7.58 33.28
C ILE A 448 2.97 8.85 34.10
N GLU A 449 2.75 8.70 35.41
CA GLU A 449 3.00 9.78 36.37
C GLU A 449 4.47 10.15 36.25
N TYR A 450 4.74 11.30 35.65
CA TYR A 450 6.03 11.96 35.88
C TYR A 450 6.03 12.39 37.35
N GLN A 451 6.77 11.67 38.19
CA GLN A 451 7.22 12.24 39.45
C GLN A 451 8.16 13.39 39.10
N ASP A 452 7.74 14.61 39.44
CA ASP A 452 8.62 15.77 39.42
C ASP A 452 9.78 15.50 40.40
N VAL A 453 10.93 15.14 39.86
CA VAL A 453 12.17 15.15 40.63
C VAL A 453 12.55 16.61 40.78
N ASN A 454 12.22 17.18 41.94
CA ASN A 454 12.77 18.46 42.39
C ASN A 454 14.29 18.32 42.45
N ILE A 455 14.98 18.88 41.45
CA ILE A 455 16.41 19.12 41.55
C ILE A 455 16.55 20.36 42.44
N GLU A 456 16.78 20.11 43.73
CA GLU A 456 17.30 21.13 44.64
C GLU A 456 18.61 21.66 44.03
N LYS A 457 18.60 22.93 43.65
CA LYS A 457 19.84 23.65 43.35
C LYS A 457 20.60 23.81 44.66
N SER A 458 21.57 22.93 44.91
CA SER A 458 22.61 23.21 45.90
C SER A 458 23.43 24.42 45.43
N ARG A 459 23.61 25.36 46.36
CA ARG A 459 24.28 26.67 46.21
C ARG A 459 25.65 26.62 45.54
#